data_AF-A0A958N766-F1
#
_entry.id   AF-A0A958N766-F1
#
_cell.length_a   1.000
_cell.length_b   1.000
_cell.length_c   1.000
_cell.angle_alpha   90.00
_cell.angle_beta   90.00
_cell.angle_gamma   90.00
#
_symmetry.space_group_name_H-M   'P 1'
#
loop_
_entity.id
_entity.type
_entity.pdbx_description
1 polymer ?
#
loop_
_entity_poly.entity_id
_entity_poly.type
_entity_poly.pdbx_seq_one_letter_code
_entity_poly.pdbx_strand_id
1 'polypeptide(L)'
;MEKNIINQEVLKVRCPQCFKLYNVHAHSIQTKKPKFKCNQCHEGFSLSYPECLGMDEVIGFADSWEESLKDPLELDSMESPPLPITQKDSEVNLTEEKNQVPQANIAKQQKIESPAKDEIRCVKCGALNKKEAVECSNCGVVFSKFKLHRDDPIAAKAPQKLKEIWQMVTHHYEDEDLHDEFIRQCRKANQLEFASSRYSKILEAQPNESTALNYKNRIIALASAPIERELKIERKRFRVPFTSLIMLMSAIVMFMGYMMPELRNLMGIGAAFLFVTTAIRLIFK
;
A
#
# COMPACT_ATOMS: atom_id res chain seq x y z
N MET A 1 30.09 -16.86 14.61
CA MET A 1 29.03 -15.86 14.89
C MET A 1 27.68 -16.57 14.87
N GLU A 2 27.45 -17.45 15.84
CA GLU A 2 26.13 -18.05 16.08
C GLU A 2 25.33 -17.02 16.88
N LYS A 3 24.46 -16.30 16.19
CA LYS A 3 23.66 -15.22 16.77
C LYS A 3 22.61 -15.80 17.70
N ASN A 4 22.40 -15.12 18.82
CA ASN A 4 21.29 -15.24 19.76
C ASN A 4 19.93 -15.38 19.05
N ILE A 5 19.49 -16.61 18.75
CA ILE A 5 18.17 -16.91 18.17
C ILE A 5 17.14 -17.26 19.26
N ILE A 6 17.53 -17.39 20.53
CA ILE A 6 16.78 -18.24 21.47
C ILE A 6 15.68 -17.54 22.29
N ASN A 7 15.58 -16.20 22.35
CA ASN A 7 14.68 -15.55 23.34
C ASN A 7 13.49 -14.75 22.77
N GLN A 8 13.08 -14.93 21.52
CA GLN A 8 11.77 -14.43 21.09
C GLN A 8 10.70 -15.48 21.40
N GLU A 9 10.27 -15.54 22.66
CA GLU A 9 9.19 -16.42 23.14
C GLU A 9 7.81 -16.07 22.57
N VAL A 10 7.67 -14.85 22.04
CA VAL A 10 6.41 -14.28 21.57
C VAL A 10 6.59 -13.70 20.18
N LEU A 11 5.89 -14.28 19.20
CA LEU A 11 5.78 -13.79 17.84
C LEU A 11 4.59 -12.82 17.73
N LYS A 12 4.81 -11.66 17.14
CA LYS A 12 3.76 -10.67 16.86
C LYS A 12 3.20 -10.88 15.46
N VAL A 13 1.93 -11.25 15.37
CA VAL A 13 1.26 -11.58 14.10
C VAL A 13 0.08 -10.65 13.87
N ARG A 14 -0.04 -10.03 12.69
CA ARG A 14 -1.21 -9.24 12.28
C ARG A 14 -2.14 -10.03 11.38
N CYS A 15 -3.44 -9.88 11.60
CA CYS A 15 -4.46 -10.36 10.67
C CYS A 15 -4.35 -9.62 9.32
N PRO A 16 -4.37 -10.31 8.16
CA PRO A 16 -4.26 -9.66 6.85
C PRO A 16 -5.44 -8.76 6.48
N GLN A 17 -6.62 -9.01 7.04
CA GLN A 17 -7.84 -8.26 6.69
C GLN A 17 -8.02 -6.98 7.52
N CYS A 18 -7.86 -7.07 8.84
CA CYS A 18 -8.15 -5.95 9.75
C CYS A 18 -6.91 -5.43 10.51
N PHE A 19 -5.73 -6.01 10.27
CA PHE A 19 -4.46 -5.63 10.90
C PHE A 19 -4.42 -5.71 12.44
N LYS A 20 -5.39 -6.39 13.07
CA LYS A 20 -5.37 -6.67 14.51
C LYS A 20 -4.15 -7.49 14.88
N LEU A 21 -3.43 -7.04 15.92
CA LEU A 21 -2.19 -7.64 16.41
C LEU A 21 -2.49 -8.77 17.41
N TYR A 22 -1.82 -9.90 17.22
CA TYR A 22 -1.86 -11.08 18.08
C TYR A 22 -0.45 -11.41 18.57
N ASN A 23 -0.35 -11.85 19.82
CA ASN A 23 0.87 -12.37 20.40
C ASN A 23 0.75 -13.88 20.45
N VAL A 24 1.54 -14.59 19.63
CA VAL A 24 1.53 -16.05 19.53
C VAL A 24 2.82 -16.58 20.12
N HIS A 25 2.73 -17.52 21.05
CA HIS A 25 3.92 -18.14 21.62
C HIS A 25 4.53 -19.12 20.62
N ALA A 26 5.84 -19.01 20.35
CA ALA A 26 6.50 -19.89 19.38
C ALA A 26 6.40 -21.37 19.77
N HIS A 27 6.39 -21.68 21.07
CA HIS A 27 6.26 -23.04 21.60
C HIS A 27 4.87 -23.67 21.40
N SER A 28 3.82 -22.89 21.12
CA SER A 28 2.48 -23.42 20.85
C SER A 28 2.25 -23.82 19.38
N ILE A 29 3.20 -23.53 18.50
CA ILE A 29 3.10 -23.84 17.07
C ILE A 29 3.67 -25.23 16.80
N GLN A 30 2.79 -26.20 16.50
CA GLN A 30 3.18 -27.59 16.21
C GLN A 30 3.25 -27.90 14.70
N THR A 31 2.56 -27.12 13.86
CA THR A 31 2.48 -27.35 12.42
C THR A 31 3.31 -26.32 11.67
N LYS A 32 3.76 -26.64 10.45
CA LYS A 32 4.47 -25.70 9.57
C LYS A 32 3.59 -24.52 9.12
N LYS A 33 2.28 -24.73 9.09
CA LYS A 33 1.25 -23.75 8.73
C LYS A 33 0.15 -23.70 9.80
N PRO A 34 0.40 -23.09 10.97
CA PRO A 34 -0.66 -22.92 11.97
C PRO A 34 -1.75 -22.00 11.42
N LYS A 35 -3.01 -22.38 11.66
CA LYS A 35 -4.19 -21.61 11.27
C LYS A 35 -4.76 -20.89 12.48
N PHE A 36 -5.14 -19.63 12.29
CA PHE A 36 -5.69 -18.75 13.31
C PHE A 36 -7.00 -18.15 12.81
N LYS A 37 -7.93 -17.87 13.73
CA LYS A 37 -9.18 -17.17 13.43
C LYS A 37 -9.16 -15.79 14.07
N CYS A 38 -9.31 -14.74 13.26
CA CYS A 38 -9.34 -13.38 13.76
C CYS A 38 -10.59 -13.15 14.62
N ASN A 39 -10.47 -12.58 15.82
CA ASN A 39 -11.62 -12.28 16.68
C ASN A 39 -12.33 -10.95 16.34
N GLN A 40 -11.80 -10.15 15.41
CA GLN A 40 -12.41 -8.89 14.98
C GLN A 40 -13.16 -9.01 13.66
N CYS A 41 -12.54 -9.62 12.64
CA CYS A 41 -13.17 -9.81 11.33
C CYS A 41 -13.65 -11.25 11.07
N HIS A 42 -13.42 -12.17 12.00
CA HIS A 42 -13.78 -13.60 11.89
C HIS A 42 -13.13 -14.38 10.74
N GLU A 43 -12.27 -13.75 9.94
CA GLU A 43 -11.52 -14.37 8.85
C GLU A 43 -10.41 -15.30 9.36
N GLY A 44 -10.22 -16.43 8.68
CA GLY A 44 -9.11 -17.37 8.90
C GLY A 44 -7.82 -16.90 8.24
N PHE A 45 -6.70 -17.07 8.91
CA PHE A 45 -5.38 -16.79 8.34
C PHE A 45 -4.33 -17.78 8.83
N SER A 46 -3.32 -18.03 8.02
CA SER A 46 -2.19 -18.90 8.33
C SER A 46 -0.87 -18.12 8.41
N LEU A 47 0.15 -18.77 8.97
CA LEU A 47 1.50 -18.22 9.11
C LEU A 47 2.51 -19.24 8.54
N SER A 48 3.56 -18.77 7.87
CA SER A 48 4.66 -19.61 7.41
C SER A 48 5.70 -19.80 8.53
N TYR A 49 5.74 -20.99 9.12
CA TYR A 49 6.70 -21.37 10.16
C TYR A 49 7.64 -22.48 9.62
N PRO A 50 8.98 -22.35 9.78
CA PRO A 50 9.72 -21.45 10.68
C PRO A 50 10.20 -20.13 10.04
N GLU A 51 9.80 -19.81 8.81
CA GLU A 51 10.34 -18.67 8.04
C GLU A 51 10.10 -17.32 8.74
N CYS A 52 9.05 -17.22 9.56
CA CYS A 52 8.73 -16.05 10.38
C CYS A 52 9.68 -15.82 11.57
N LEU A 53 10.55 -16.77 11.92
CA LEU A 53 11.48 -16.62 13.05
C LEU A 53 12.54 -15.55 12.76
N GLY A 54 12.69 -14.59 13.69
CA GLY A 54 13.63 -13.47 13.57
C GLY A 54 13.04 -12.20 12.95
N MET A 55 11.75 -12.19 12.61
CA MET A 55 11.01 -10.97 12.29
C MET A 55 10.34 -10.42 13.55
N ASP A 56 10.41 -9.10 13.76
CA ASP A 56 9.78 -8.45 14.92
C ASP A 56 8.24 -8.47 14.84
N GLU A 57 7.71 -8.49 13.61
CA GLU A 57 6.27 -8.46 13.32
C GLU A 57 5.99 -9.07 11.94
N VAL A 58 4.98 -9.93 11.86
CA VAL A 58 4.63 -10.68 10.64
C VAL A 58 3.15 -10.51 10.33
N ILE A 59 2.79 -10.39 9.04
CA ILE A 59 1.39 -10.37 8.59
C ILE A 59 1.03 -11.78 8.13
N GLY A 60 -0.09 -12.32 8.62
CA GLY A 60 -0.58 -13.64 8.21
C GLY A 60 -1.10 -13.67 6.77
N PHE A 61 -1.23 -14.87 6.20
CA PHE A 61 -1.79 -15.10 4.86
C PHE A 61 -3.27 -15.48 4.98
N ALA A 62 -4.15 -14.91 4.15
CA ALA A 62 -5.57 -15.25 4.18
C ALA A 62 -5.78 -16.71 3.74
N ASP A 63 -6.59 -17.48 4.48
CA ASP A 63 -6.86 -18.90 4.18
C ASP A 63 -7.56 -19.08 2.81
N SER A 64 -8.30 -18.07 2.36
CA SER A 64 -9.03 -18.09 1.09
C SER A 64 -8.14 -18.22 -0.15
N TRP A 65 -6.84 -17.95 -0.04
CA TRP A 65 -5.90 -18.06 -1.17
C TRP A 65 -5.45 -19.49 -1.48
N GLU A 66 -5.51 -20.40 -0.50
CA GLU A 66 -4.95 -21.74 -0.66
C GLU A 66 -5.87 -22.69 -1.43
N GLU A 67 -7.19 -22.43 -1.44
CA GLU A 67 -8.14 -23.18 -2.27
C GLU A 67 -8.01 -22.86 -3.76
N SER A 68 -7.54 -21.66 -4.11
CA SER A 68 -7.33 -21.26 -5.52
C SER A 68 -6.03 -21.78 -6.13
N LEU A 69 -5.11 -22.30 -5.31
CA LEU A 69 -3.81 -22.84 -5.74
C LEU A 69 -3.73 -24.37 -5.69
N LYS A 70 -4.85 -25.06 -5.40
CA LYS A 70 -4.95 -26.49 -5.72
C LYS A 70 -4.92 -26.60 -7.25
N ASP A 71 -3.74 -26.88 -7.78
CA ASP A 71 -3.52 -27.19 -9.19
C ASP A 71 -4.62 -28.15 -9.68
N PRO A 72 -5.33 -27.84 -10.78
CA PRO A 72 -6.28 -28.76 -11.42
C PRO A 72 -5.64 -30.06 -11.95
N LEU A 73 -4.37 -30.33 -11.66
CA LEU A 73 -3.56 -31.38 -12.30
C LEU A 73 -3.56 -32.74 -11.57
N GLU A 74 -4.32 -32.92 -10.48
CA GLU A 74 -4.64 -34.26 -9.97
C GLU A 74 -5.95 -34.81 -10.57
N LEU A 75 -6.07 -34.73 -11.89
CA LEU A 75 -7.07 -35.46 -12.68
C LEU A 75 -6.35 -36.53 -13.50
N ASP A 76 -5.96 -37.64 -12.86
CA ASP A 76 -5.96 -38.99 -13.45
C ASP A 76 -5.34 -40.01 -12.49
N SER A 77 -6.17 -40.58 -11.63
CA SER A 77 -6.06 -41.99 -11.27
C SER A 77 -7.49 -42.53 -11.13
N MET A 78 -8.02 -42.94 -12.28
CA MET A 78 -9.23 -43.74 -12.40
C MET A 78 -9.11 -45.00 -11.55
N GLU A 79 -10.02 -45.17 -10.60
CA GLU A 79 -10.44 -46.49 -10.14
C GLU A 79 -11.95 -46.60 -10.32
N SER A 80 -12.33 -47.71 -10.95
CA SER A 80 -13.58 -47.96 -11.65
C SER A 80 -14.85 -47.93 -10.77
N PRO A 81 -16.04 -47.66 -11.37
CA PRO A 81 -17.30 -47.56 -10.63
C PRO A 81 -17.98 -48.93 -10.43
N PRO A 82 -18.73 -49.08 -9.32
CA PRO A 82 -19.94 -49.88 -9.34
C PRO A 82 -21.18 -49.07 -8.91
N LEU A 83 -22.08 -48.90 -9.88
CA LEU A 83 -23.56 -49.02 -9.88
C LEU A 83 -24.45 -48.47 -8.72
N PRO A 84 -25.73 -48.19 -9.03
CA PRO A 84 -26.52 -47.11 -8.43
C PRO A 84 -27.46 -47.59 -7.33
N ILE A 85 -27.67 -46.77 -6.30
CA ILE A 85 -28.76 -46.95 -5.32
C ILE A 85 -29.36 -45.58 -4.96
N THR A 86 -30.55 -45.37 -5.51
CA THR A 86 -31.78 -44.91 -4.84
C THR A 86 -31.84 -43.50 -4.23
N GLN A 87 -32.66 -42.69 -4.90
CA GLN A 87 -33.63 -41.70 -4.43
C GLN A 87 -33.70 -41.43 -2.91
N LYS A 88 -33.60 -40.14 -2.55
CA LYS A 88 -34.52 -39.58 -1.56
C LYS A 88 -34.76 -38.11 -1.83
N ASP A 89 -35.97 -37.84 -2.31
CA ASP A 89 -36.57 -36.53 -2.43
C ASP A 89 -36.61 -35.85 -1.06
N SER A 90 -36.29 -34.55 -1.03
CA SER A 90 -36.62 -33.67 0.08
C SER A 90 -36.96 -32.31 -0.51
N GLU A 91 -38.25 -32.15 -0.76
CA GLU A 91 -38.93 -30.88 -0.96
C GLU A 91 -38.60 -29.93 0.20
N VAL A 92 -37.97 -28.80 -0.11
CA VAL A 92 -37.94 -27.65 0.80
C VAL A 92 -38.93 -26.63 0.26
N ASN A 93 -40.08 -26.58 0.93
CA ASN A 93 -41.11 -25.55 0.81
C ASN A 93 -40.49 -24.16 1.04
N LEU A 94 -40.49 -23.31 0.00
CA LEU A 94 -40.43 -21.85 0.17
C LEU A 94 -41.85 -21.36 0.42
N THR A 95 -42.17 -21.03 1.67
CA THR A 95 -43.35 -20.25 2.02
C THR A 95 -43.10 -18.78 1.68
N GLU A 96 -43.88 -18.28 0.71
CA GLU A 96 -44.11 -16.87 0.44
C GLU A 96 -44.73 -16.20 1.67
N GLU A 97 -44.06 -15.22 2.28
CA GLU A 97 -44.69 -14.31 3.23
C GLU A 97 -44.93 -12.95 2.56
N LYS A 98 -46.09 -12.85 1.89
CA LYS A 98 -46.70 -11.56 1.52
C LYS A 98 -47.23 -10.91 2.78
N ASN A 99 -46.49 -9.94 3.33
CA ASN A 99 -47.01 -9.03 4.33
C ASN A 99 -47.45 -7.72 3.64
N GLN A 100 -48.74 -7.68 3.27
CA GLN A 100 -49.47 -6.46 2.92
C GLN A 100 -49.93 -5.80 4.21
N VAL A 101 -49.52 -4.56 4.45
CA VAL A 101 -50.13 -3.69 5.47
C VAL A 101 -50.89 -2.57 4.75
N PRO A 102 -52.13 -2.24 5.18
CA PRO A 102 -53.02 -1.30 4.49
C PRO A 102 -52.64 0.17 4.69
N GLN A 103 -52.88 0.95 3.64
CA GLN A 103 -52.95 2.41 3.66
C GLN A 103 -54.15 2.91 4.49
N ALA A 104 -53.92 3.91 5.34
CA ALA A 104 -54.96 4.87 5.72
C ALA A 104 -54.35 6.20 6.18
N ASN A 105 -54.63 7.24 5.38
CA ASN A 105 -54.94 8.62 5.75
C ASN A 105 -54.28 9.22 7.01
N ILE A 106 -53.63 10.39 6.84
CA ILE A 106 -54.17 11.68 7.28
C ILE A 106 -53.33 12.78 6.60
N ALA A 107 -53.93 13.41 5.60
CA ALA A 107 -53.51 14.72 5.11
C ALA A 107 -53.98 15.77 6.11
N LYS A 108 -53.05 16.33 6.89
CA LYS A 108 -53.25 17.61 7.58
C LYS A 108 -52.25 18.61 7.03
N GLN A 109 -52.75 19.46 6.14
CA GLN A 109 -52.10 20.67 5.70
C GLN A 109 -51.96 21.61 6.91
N GLN A 110 -50.76 21.70 7.47
CA GLN A 110 -50.37 22.82 8.32
C GLN A 110 -49.71 23.87 7.44
N LYS A 111 -50.48 24.92 7.18
CA LYS A 111 -50.03 26.21 6.68
C LYS A 111 -49.12 26.84 7.76
N ILE A 112 -47.80 26.79 7.55
CA ILE A 112 -46.82 27.51 8.38
C ILE A 112 -46.26 28.66 7.54
N GLU A 113 -46.58 29.87 7.98
CA GLU A 113 -46.03 31.13 7.50
C GLU A 113 -44.72 31.44 8.26
N SER A 114 -43.60 31.57 7.52
CA SER A 114 -42.35 32.32 7.87
C SER A 114 -41.47 31.85 9.06
N PRO A 115 -40.19 32.26 9.19
CA PRO A 115 -39.14 32.65 8.24
C PRO A 115 -37.94 31.66 8.29
N ALA A 116 -37.80 30.80 7.28
CA ALA A 116 -36.82 29.71 7.26
C ALA A 116 -35.42 30.10 6.72
N LYS A 117 -34.64 30.93 7.42
CA LYS A 117 -33.29 31.31 6.90
C LYS A 117 -32.10 31.13 7.84
N ASP A 118 -32.27 30.73 9.09
CA ASP A 118 -31.19 30.80 10.07
C ASP A 118 -30.95 29.50 10.85
N GLU A 119 -30.90 28.36 10.16
CA GLU A 119 -30.50 27.06 10.73
C GLU A 119 -29.12 26.60 10.22
N ILE A 120 -28.29 26.07 11.12
CA ILE A 120 -26.98 25.46 10.86
C ILE A 120 -27.06 23.96 11.18
N ARG A 121 -26.62 23.12 10.23
CA ARG A 121 -26.52 21.67 10.45
C ARG A 121 -25.21 21.31 11.13
N CYS A 122 -25.27 20.55 12.22
CA CYS A 122 -24.08 20.07 12.92
C CYS A 122 -23.32 19.03 12.08
N VAL A 123 -22.02 19.23 11.90
CA VAL A 123 -21.12 18.34 11.14
C VAL A 123 -20.85 16.99 11.80
N LYS A 124 -21.00 16.89 13.13
CA LYS A 124 -20.74 15.62 13.85
C LYS A 124 -21.94 14.69 13.89
N CYS A 125 -23.15 15.24 14.05
CA CYS A 125 -24.36 14.44 14.28
C CYS A 125 -25.54 14.82 13.39
N GLY A 126 -25.39 15.78 12.48
CA GLY A 126 -26.45 16.19 11.55
C GLY A 126 -27.62 16.99 12.15
N ALA A 127 -27.60 17.29 13.46
CA ALA A 127 -28.69 18.02 14.12
C ALA A 127 -28.81 19.46 13.60
N LEU A 128 -30.04 19.93 13.42
CA LEU A 128 -30.33 21.33 13.06
C LEU A 128 -30.26 22.19 14.32
N ASN A 129 -29.41 23.21 14.28
CA ASN A 129 -29.19 24.16 15.36
C ASN A 129 -29.50 25.58 14.86
N LYS A 130 -29.84 26.49 15.77
CA LYS A 130 -30.01 27.92 15.45
C LYS A 130 -28.68 28.53 15.02
N LYS A 131 -28.66 29.50 14.10
CA LYS A 131 -27.40 30.17 13.66
C LYS A 131 -26.57 30.77 14.79
N GLU A 132 -27.23 31.20 15.86
CA GLU A 132 -26.59 31.81 17.03
C GLU A 132 -26.14 30.79 18.08
N ALA A 133 -26.38 29.49 17.87
CA ALA A 133 -25.96 28.47 18.81
C ALA A 133 -24.42 28.43 18.88
N VAL A 134 -23.88 28.53 20.09
CA VAL A 134 -22.43 28.42 20.34
C VAL A 134 -21.96 26.97 20.21
N GLU A 135 -22.85 26.02 20.52
CA GLU A 135 -22.59 24.59 20.46
C GLU A 135 -23.80 23.79 19.98
N CYS A 136 -23.55 22.59 19.48
CA CYS A 136 -24.61 21.68 19.05
C CYS A 136 -25.40 21.16 20.24
N SER A 137 -26.72 21.37 20.24
CA SER A 137 -27.64 20.91 21.28
C SER A 137 -27.64 19.38 21.49
N ASN A 138 -27.28 18.61 20.46
CA ASN A 138 -27.30 17.15 20.52
C ASN A 138 -25.94 16.53 20.91
N CYS A 139 -24.81 17.16 20.58
CA CYS A 139 -23.50 16.52 20.72
C CYS A 139 -22.39 17.37 21.34
N GLY A 140 -22.69 18.62 21.74
CA GLY A 140 -21.76 19.51 22.44
C GLY A 140 -20.60 20.04 21.59
N VAL A 141 -20.67 19.94 20.26
CA VAL A 141 -19.63 20.49 19.39
C VAL A 141 -19.75 22.00 19.35
N VAL A 142 -18.71 22.70 19.82
CA VAL A 142 -18.63 24.17 19.84
C VAL A 142 -18.30 24.70 18.43
N PHE A 143 -19.24 25.42 17.82
CA PHE A 143 -19.13 25.92 16.45
C PHE A 143 -18.03 26.99 16.27
N SER A 144 -17.70 27.75 17.31
CA SER A 144 -16.63 28.77 17.26
C SER A 144 -15.23 28.17 17.19
N LYS A 145 -15.01 27.00 17.78
CA LYS A 145 -13.78 26.20 17.61
C LYS A 145 -13.79 25.42 16.29
N PHE A 146 -14.99 25.09 15.83
CA PHE A 146 -15.24 24.54 14.50
C PHE A 146 -15.32 25.67 13.46
N LYS A 147 -14.31 26.55 13.40
CA LYS A 147 -14.17 27.44 12.24
C LYS A 147 -14.18 26.54 11.01
N LEU A 148 -15.26 26.62 10.26
CA LEU A 148 -15.47 25.93 9.00
C LEU A 148 -14.17 26.01 8.21
N HIS A 149 -13.40 24.93 8.21
CA HIS A 149 -12.41 24.64 7.18
C HIS A 149 -13.17 24.35 5.88
N ARG A 150 -14.01 25.30 5.43
CA ARG A 150 -14.52 25.32 4.06
C ARG A 150 -13.35 25.45 3.10
N ASP A 151 -12.35 26.23 3.49
CA ASP A 151 -11.05 26.23 2.88
C ASP A 151 -10.20 25.20 3.59
N ASP A 152 -10.02 24.05 2.94
CA ASP A 152 -9.04 23.04 3.35
C ASP A 152 -7.69 23.77 3.52
N PRO A 153 -7.15 23.87 4.73
CA PRO A 153 -5.90 24.61 4.96
C PRO A 153 -4.75 23.92 4.20
N ILE A 154 -4.90 22.62 3.96
CA ILE A 154 -4.02 21.80 3.12
C ILE A 154 -4.13 22.23 1.66
N ALA A 155 -5.34 22.49 1.16
CA ALA A 155 -5.56 22.94 -0.22
C ALA A 155 -5.05 24.35 -0.48
N ALA A 156 -5.11 25.25 0.52
CA ALA A 156 -4.56 26.59 0.41
C ALA A 156 -3.03 26.57 0.21
N LYS A 157 -2.33 25.65 0.89
CA LYS A 157 -0.86 25.51 0.86
C LYS A 157 -0.31 24.79 -0.37
N ALA A 158 -1.16 24.20 -1.21
CA ALA A 158 -0.69 23.46 -2.37
C ALA A 158 -0.18 24.40 -3.50
N PRO A 159 0.97 24.10 -4.15
CA PRO A 159 1.44 24.80 -5.33
C PRO A 159 0.36 24.87 -6.41
N GLN A 160 0.30 26.00 -7.12
CA GLN A 160 -0.71 26.22 -8.16
C GLN A 160 -0.69 25.13 -9.24
N LYS A 161 0.51 24.65 -9.62
CA LYS A 161 0.69 23.55 -10.56
C LYS A 161 -0.02 22.25 -10.16
N LEU A 162 -0.05 21.90 -8.87
CA LEU A 162 -0.78 20.70 -8.41
C LEU A 162 -2.30 20.91 -8.47
N LYS A 163 -2.76 22.15 -8.27
CA LYS A 163 -4.19 22.50 -8.39
C LYS A 163 -4.66 22.40 -9.84
N GLU A 164 -3.85 22.83 -10.80
CA GLU A 164 -4.12 22.69 -12.24
C GLU A 164 -4.19 21.23 -12.67
N ILE A 165 -3.24 20.40 -12.23
CA ILE A 165 -3.27 18.96 -12.52
C ILE A 165 -4.50 18.30 -11.89
N TRP A 166 -4.84 18.66 -10.65
CA TRP A 166 -6.06 18.19 -10.02
C TRP A 166 -7.32 18.61 -10.80
N GLN A 167 -7.36 19.84 -11.32
CA GLN A 167 -8.46 20.28 -12.19
C GLN A 167 -8.56 19.43 -13.45
N MET A 168 -7.43 19.07 -14.08
CA MET A 168 -7.42 18.16 -15.23
C MET A 168 -7.96 16.77 -14.87
N VAL A 169 -7.51 16.21 -13.74
CA VAL A 169 -8.03 14.93 -13.21
C VAL A 169 -9.55 15.01 -13.00
N THR A 170 -10.08 16.11 -12.45
CA THR A 170 -11.53 16.23 -12.27
C THR A 170 -12.32 16.38 -13.56
N HIS A 171 -11.71 16.93 -14.63
CA HIS A 171 -12.36 17.04 -15.94
C HIS A 171 -12.31 15.71 -16.72
N HIS A 172 -11.23 14.94 -16.52
CA HIS A 172 -10.97 13.67 -17.21
C HIS A 172 -10.79 12.55 -16.17
N TYR A 173 -11.83 12.34 -15.36
CA TYR A 173 -11.76 11.46 -14.19
C TYR A 173 -11.66 9.96 -14.54
N GLU A 174 -11.97 9.58 -15.78
CA GLU A 174 -11.81 8.20 -16.25
C GLU A 174 -10.37 7.90 -16.72
N ASP A 175 -9.51 8.93 -16.82
CA ASP A 175 -8.14 8.78 -17.32
C ASP A 175 -7.17 8.43 -16.19
N GLU A 176 -6.87 7.14 -16.06
CA GLU A 176 -5.95 6.59 -15.05
C GLU A 176 -4.54 7.21 -15.11
N ASP A 177 -4.08 7.64 -16.29
CA ASP A 177 -2.75 8.24 -16.47
C ASP A 177 -2.66 9.62 -15.81
N LEU A 178 -3.74 10.41 -15.84
CA LEU A 178 -3.81 11.72 -15.18
C LEU A 178 -3.80 11.57 -13.65
N HIS A 179 -4.48 10.56 -13.13
CA HIS A 179 -4.44 10.24 -11.69
C HIS A 179 -3.03 9.86 -11.24
N ASP A 180 -2.36 9.01 -12.00
CA ASP A 180 -0.98 8.59 -11.74
C ASP A 180 -0.01 9.77 -11.83
N GLU A 181 -0.20 10.65 -12.81
CA GLU A 181 0.60 11.85 -12.96
C GLU A 181 0.43 12.81 -11.78
N PHE A 182 -0.81 13.03 -11.35
CA PHE A 182 -1.13 13.84 -10.19
C PHE A 182 -0.43 13.31 -8.93
N ILE A 183 -0.52 12.01 -8.67
CA ILE A 183 0.12 11.38 -7.50
C ILE A 183 1.65 11.48 -7.60
N ARG A 184 2.22 11.26 -8.79
CA ARG A 184 3.66 11.39 -9.04
C ARG A 184 4.16 12.81 -8.75
N GLN A 185 3.43 13.83 -9.19
CA GLN A 185 3.77 15.23 -8.94
C GLN A 185 3.59 15.61 -7.47
N CYS A 186 2.54 15.13 -6.80
CA CYS A 186 2.36 15.31 -5.35
C CYS A 186 3.50 14.66 -4.56
N ARG A 187 3.95 13.48 -4.96
CA ARG A 187 5.12 12.81 -4.34
C ARG A 187 6.39 13.64 -4.51
N LYS A 188 6.67 14.13 -5.72
CA LYS A 188 7.84 14.99 -6.00
C LYS A 188 7.84 16.28 -5.17
N ALA A 189 6.66 16.83 -4.90
CA ALA A 189 6.49 18.04 -4.09
C ALA A 189 6.40 17.77 -2.57
N ASN A 190 6.48 16.51 -2.11
CA ASN A 190 6.21 16.10 -0.72
C ASN A 190 4.83 16.56 -0.21
N GLN A 191 3.81 16.50 -1.07
CA GLN A 191 2.43 16.90 -0.76
C GLN A 191 1.43 15.76 -0.99
N LEU A 192 1.75 14.55 -0.53
CA LEU A 192 0.84 13.40 -0.61
C LEU A 192 -0.43 13.59 0.24
N GLU A 193 -0.36 14.38 1.33
CA GLU A 193 -1.53 14.74 2.14
C GLU A 193 -2.58 15.52 1.34
N PHE A 194 -2.14 16.41 0.44
CA PHE A 194 -3.04 17.14 -0.45
C PHE A 194 -3.78 16.18 -1.37
N ALA A 195 -3.09 15.22 -1.98
CA ALA A 195 -3.72 14.21 -2.82
C ALA A 195 -4.72 13.36 -2.03
N SER A 196 -4.36 12.89 -0.82
CA SER A 196 -5.24 12.08 0.02
C SER A 196 -6.53 12.83 0.44
N SER A 197 -6.41 14.12 0.78
CA SER A 197 -7.54 14.99 1.09
C SER A 197 -8.49 15.14 -0.11
N ARG A 198 -7.96 15.29 -1.33
CA ARG A 198 -8.77 15.41 -2.55
C ARG A 198 -9.61 14.17 -2.85
N TYR A 199 -9.01 12.98 -2.80
CA TYR A 199 -9.77 11.74 -2.99
C TYR A 199 -10.74 11.46 -1.83
N SER A 200 -10.40 11.85 -0.61
CA SER A 200 -11.32 11.72 0.53
C SER A 200 -12.57 12.58 0.34
N LYS A 201 -12.44 13.79 -0.21
CA LYS A 201 -13.59 14.64 -0.54
C LYS A 201 -14.50 14.06 -1.62
N ILE A 202 -13.95 13.33 -2.58
CA ILE A 202 -14.76 12.60 -3.57
C ILE A 202 -15.53 11.49 -2.86
N LEU A 203 -14.88 10.70 -2.00
CA LEU A 203 -15.53 9.62 -1.25
C LEU A 203 -16.56 10.12 -0.24
N GLU A 204 -16.40 11.33 0.31
CA GLU A 204 -17.41 11.98 1.15
C GLU A 204 -18.69 12.29 0.37
N ALA A 205 -18.56 12.66 -0.91
CA ALA A 205 -19.70 12.91 -1.79
C ALA A 205 -20.29 11.60 -2.35
N GLN A 206 -19.44 10.63 -2.67
CA GLN A 206 -19.79 9.36 -3.31
C GLN A 206 -18.99 8.20 -2.67
N PRO A 207 -19.52 7.57 -1.60
CA PRO A 207 -18.79 6.54 -0.86
C PRO A 207 -18.47 5.27 -1.66
N ASN A 208 -19.25 4.99 -2.71
CA ASN A 208 -19.11 3.78 -3.54
C ASN A 208 -18.17 3.96 -4.74
N GLU A 209 -17.48 5.10 -4.82
CA GLU A 209 -16.57 5.42 -5.93
C GLU A 209 -15.27 4.61 -5.82
N SER A 210 -15.18 3.52 -6.59
CA SER A 210 -14.05 2.57 -6.53
C SER A 210 -12.72 3.20 -6.96
N THR A 211 -12.74 4.07 -7.98
CA THR A 211 -11.55 4.77 -8.49
C THR A 211 -10.90 5.64 -7.41
N ALA A 212 -11.68 6.47 -6.72
CA ALA A 212 -11.18 7.31 -5.64
C ALA A 212 -10.63 6.48 -4.46
N LEU A 213 -11.30 5.37 -4.13
CA LEU A 213 -10.86 4.46 -3.07
C LEU A 213 -9.52 3.80 -3.40
N ASN A 214 -9.36 3.30 -4.64
CA ASN A 214 -8.13 2.69 -5.13
C ASN A 214 -6.95 3.68 -5.04
N TYR A 215 -7.12 4.91 -5.53
CA TYR A 215 -6.07 5.91 -5.49
C TYR A 215 -5.77 6.41 -4.06
N LYS A 216 -6.79 6.56 -3.21
CA LYS A 216 -6.57 6.87 -1.79
C LYS A 216 -5.74 5.80 -1.10
N ASN A 217 -6.04 4.52 -1.32
CA ASN A 217 -5.28 3.40 -0.78
C ASN A 217 -3.84 3.37 -1.33
N ARG A 218 -3.66 3.64 -2.62
CA ARG A 218 -2.33 3.76 -3.25
C ARG A 218 -1.52 4.90 -2.65
N ILE A 219 -2.12 6.05 -2.36
CA ILE A 219 -1.45 7.17 -1.69
C ILE A 219 -1.08 6.81 -0.25
N ILE A 220 -1.96 6.13 0.49
CA ILE A 220 -1.66 5.67 1.85
C ILE A 220 -0.48 4.69 1.82
N ALA A 221 -0.47 3.74 0.88
CA ALA A 221 0.64 2.82 0.70
C ALA A 221 1.95 3.54 0.35
N LEU A 222 1.91 4.57 -0.50
CA LEU A 222 3.09 5.39 -0.83
C LEU A 222 3.57 6.23 0.36
N ALA A 223 2.67 6.68 1.23
CA ALA A 223 3.00 7.46 2.42
C ALA A 223 3.48 6.59 3.59
N SER A 224 3.00 5.35 3.68
CA SER A 224 3.34 4.39 4.74
C SER A 224 4.52 3.49 4.39
N ALA A 225 4.80 3.29 3.10
CA ALA A 225 6.03 2.66 2.66
C ALA A 225 7.17 3.35 3.40
N PRO A 226 8.04 2.59 4.10
CA PRO A 226 9.18 3.19 4.77
C PRO A 226 9.81 4.05 3.70
N ILE A 227 9.89 5.35 4.01
CA ILE A 227 10.75 6.23 3.28
C ILE A 227 12.12 5.65 3.62
N GLU A 228 12.52 4.60 2.89
CA GLU A 228 13.86 4.46 2.38
C GLU A 228 14.05 5.79 1.72
N ARG A 229 14.44 6.75 2.56
CA ARG A 229 14.96 8.01 2.11
C ARG A 229 15.97 7.46 1.16
N GLU A 230 15.81 7.84 -0.09
CA GLU A 230 16.93 8.36 -0.80
C GLU A 230 17.57 9.42 0.14
N LEU A 231 18.26 8.97 1.22
CA LEU A 231 19.67 9.15 1.30
C LEU A 231 20.09 8.96 -0.14
N LYS A 232 20.17 10.09 -0.83
CA LYS A 232 21.26 10.34 -1.73
C LYS A 232 22.52 9.99 -0.91
N ILE A 233 22.76 8.70 -0.70
CA ILE A 233 23.97 8.12 -1.20
C ILE A 233 23.93 8.60 -2.65
N GLU A 234 24.46 9.80 -2.86
CA GLU A 234 25.16 10.06 -4.08
C GLU A 234 26.10 8.87 -4.15
N ARG A 235 25.64 7.82 -4.84
CA ARG A 235 26.53 6.95 -5.55
C ARG A 235 27.14 7.96 -6.51
N LYS A 236 28.16 8.69 -6.04
CA LYS A 236 29.22 9.22 -6.88
C LYS A 236 29.57 7.98 -7.65
N ARG A 237 28.98 7.83 -8.84
CA ARG A 237 29.38 6.81 -9.79
C ARG A 237 30.85 7.11 -9.89
N PHE A 238 31.64 6.27 -9.23
CA PHE A 238 33.07 6.36 -9.26
C PHE A 238 33.37 5.97 -10.70
N ARG A 239 33.24 6.95 -11.61
CA ARG A 239 33.58 6.84 -13.01
C ARG A 239 35.09 6.81 -12.96
N VAL A 240 35.62 5.64 -12.65
CA VAL A 240 37.02 5.35 -12.86
C VAL A 240 37.22 5.54 -14.36
N PRO A 241 37.99 6.55 -14.78
CA PRO A 241 38.21 6.77 -16.20
C PRO A 241 38.87 5.49 -16.73
N PHE A 242 38.40 5.00 -17.88
CA PHE A 242 38.86 3.74 -18.49
C PHE A 242 40.39 3.66 -18.59
N THR A 243 41.06 4.80 -18.74
CA THR A 243 42.52 4.94 -18.72
C THR A 243 43.19 4.48 -17.41
N SER A 244 42.52 4.61 -16.26
CA SER A 244 43.05 4.14 -14.97
C SER A 244 42.99 2.61 -14.83
N LEU A 245 42.00 1.96 -15.45
CA LEU A 245 41.92 0.50 -15.52
C LEU A 245 43.08 -0.06 -16.36
N ILE A 246 43.35 0.54 -17.51
CA ILE A 246 44.45 0.13 -18.40
C ILE A 246 45.80 0.27 -17.69
N MET A 247 46.06 1.40 -17.02
CA MET A 247 47.29 1.61 -16.24
C MET A 247 47.50 0.54 -15.16
N LEU A 248 46.42 0.15 -14.47
CA LEU A 248 46.47 -0.91 -13.45
C LEU A 248 46.81 -2.27 -14.08
N MET A 249 46.17 -2.61 -15.20
CA MET A 249 46.44 -3.87 -15.92
C MET A 249 47.88 -3.91 -16.44
N SER A 250 48.40 -2.82 -17.00
CA SER A 250 49.80 -2.75 -17.44
C SER A 250 50.78 -2.96 -16.28
N ALA A 251 50.49 -2.38 -15.10
CA ALA A 251 51.32 -2.59 -13.91
C ALA A 251 51.32 -4.04 -13.43
N ILE A 252 50.17 -4.73 -13.46
CA ILE A 252 50.05 -6.16 -13.12
C ILE A 252 50.87 -7.01 -14.10
N VAL A 253 50.79 -6.73 -15.41
CA VAL A 253 51.53 -7.46 -16.44
C VAL A 253 53.05 -7.30 -16.27
N MET A 254 53.53 -6.09 -15.97
CA MET A 254 54.95 -5.87 -15.67
C MET A 254 55.39 -6.61 -14.40
N PHE A 255 54.59 -6.58 -13.34
CA PHE A 255 54.89 -7.28 -12.09
C PHE A 255 54.95 -8.80 -12.29
N MET A 256 54.03 -9.35 -13.08
CA MET A 256 54.00 -10.77 -13.42
C MET A 256 55.22 -11.19 -14.25
N GLY A 257 55.62 -10.38 -15.24
CA GLY A 257 56.83 -10.61 -16.03
C GLY A 257 58.13 -10.50 -15.21
N TYR A 258 58.12 -9.71 -14.13
CA TYR A 258 59.23 -9.64 -13.18
C TYR A 258 59.32 -10.89 -12.30
N MET A 259 58.18 -11.43 -11.84
CA MET A 259 58.13 -12.62 -10.98
C MET A 259 58.45 -13.93 -11.71
N MET A 260 58.12 -14.03 -13.01
CA MET A 260 58.33 -15.25 -13.80
C MET A 260 59.40 -15.04 -14.90
N PRO A 261 60.63 -15.56 -14.74
CA PRO A 261 61.73 -15.34 -15.69
C PRO A 261 61.45 -15.84 -17.10
N GLU A 262 60.58 -16.84 -17.26
CA GLU A 262 60.16 -17.39 -18.55
C GLU A 262 59.31 -16.40 -19.38
N LEU A 263 58.74 -15.38 -18.73
CA LEU A 263 57.86 -14.38 -19.32
C LEU A 263 58.50 -12.99 -19.43
N ARG A 264 59.84 -12.89 -19.50
CA ARG A 264 60.54 -11.58 -19.60
C ARG A 264 60.07 -10.70 -20.76
N ASN A 265 59.64 -11.30 -21.88
CA ASN A 265 59.09 -10.56 -23.01
C ASN A 265 57.79 -9.81 -22.66
N LEU A 266 57.03 -10.31 -21.69
CA LEU A 266 55.78 -9.72 -21.23
C LEU A 266 56.00 -8.40 -20.47
N MET A 267 57.16 -8.24 -19.83
CA MET A 267 57.55 -6.99 -19.17
C MET A 267 57.66 -5.83 -20.18
N GLY A 268 58.22 -6.10 -21.37
CA GLY A 268 58.32 -5.10 -22.44
C GLY A 268 56.96 -4.66 -22.97
N ILE A 269 56.03 -5.61 -23.13
CA ILE A 269 54.65 -5.33 -23.55
C ILE A 269 53.92 -4.46 -22.50
N GLY A 270 54.06 -4.81 -21.22
CA GLY A 270 53.49 -4.01 -20.12
C GLY A 270 54.03 -2.57 -20.09
N ALA A 271 55.35 -2.40 -20.27
CA ALA A 271 55.98 -1.08 -20.33
C ALA A 271 55.48 -0.25 -21.53
N ALA A 272 55.37 -0.85 -22.72
CA ALA A 272 54.87 -0.18 -23.92
C ALA A 272 53.44 0.35 -23.73
N PHE A 273 52.53 -0.47 -23.16
CA PHE A 273 51.16 -0.03 -22.88
C PHE A 273 51.10 1.10 -21.85
N LEU A 274 51.97 1.08 -20.83
CA LEU A 274 52.03 2.13 -19.81
C LEU A 274 52.45 3.48 -20.44
N PHE A 275 53.46 3.49 -21.31
CA PHE A 275 53.89 4.69 -22.03
C PHE A 275 52.81 5.21 -22.97
N VAL A 276 52.19 4.35 -23.79
CA VAL A 276 51.13 4.75 -24.72
C VAL A 276 49.93 5.33 -23.96
N THR A 277 49.49 4.67 -22.89
CA THR A 277 48.35 5.14 -22.08
C THR A 277 48.65 6.46 -21.38
N THR A 278 49.89 6.65 -20.91
CA THR A 278 50.35 7.92 -20.32
C THR A 278 50.39 9.03 -21.36
N ALA A 279 50.90 8.77 -22.56
CA ALA A 279 50.93 9.73 -23.66
C ALA A 279 49.53 10.16 -24.10
N ILE A 280 48.60 9.20 -24.30
CA ILE A 280 47.19 9.50 -24.58
C ILE A 280 46.60 10.36 -23.47
N ARG A 281 46.87 10.04 -22.20
CA ARG A 281 46.37 10.84 -21.06
C ARG A 281 46.94 12.25 -21.02
N LEU A 282 48.16 12.48 -21.52
CA LEU A 282 48.76 13.82 -21.61
C LEU A 282 48.21 14.63 -22.79
N ILE A 283 47.85 13.97 -23.90
CA ILE A 283 47.30 14.64 -25.09
C ILE A 283 45.84 15.06 -24.87
N PHE A 284 45.04 14.23 -24.20
CA PHE A 284 43.60 14.45 -24.01
C PHE A 284 43.23 15.12 -22.69
N LYS A 285 44.21 15.66 -21.96
CA LYS A 285 43.99 16.39 -20.70
C LYS A 285 44.28 17.86 -20.91
#